data_AF-A0A8B8ZKH3-F1
#
_entry.id   AF-A0A8B8ZKH3-F1
#
_cell.length_a   1.000
_cell.length_b   1.000
_cell.length_c   1.000
_cell.angle_alpha   90.00
_cell.angle_beta   90.00
_cell.angle_gamma   90.00
#
_symmetry.space_group_name_H-M   'P 1'
#
loop_
_entity.id
_entity.type
_entity.pdbx_description
1 polymer ?
#
loop_
_entity_poly.entity_id
_entity_poly.type
_entity_poly.pdbx_seq_one_letter_code
_entity_poly.pdbx_strand_id
1 'polypeptide(L)'
;MSPQTEVKAKEMKSIPYASGVGSLMYAMVCCRPDLAHAVSQVSRFMANPGKEHWRALKGVFRYLVGTVGVGICYEQEGRKEKNSNMTKKNQSRMIGFVDADYGGDMDTHRSTTGYVFCLNGGPVSWRSSLQPITALSTTEAEYIGITEAAKKALWYHRIRELVEERKVELAKVHTKENLADALIKILPRDGFLRCVTLMGLMDQEKLAKALEC
;
A
#
# COMPACT_ATOMS: atom_id res chain seq x y z
N MET A 1 -10.86 23.00 -8.41
CA MET A 1 -9.59 23.52 -7.83
C MET A 1 -8.38 23.38 -8.77
N SER A 2 -8.45 22.55 -9.81
CA SER A 2 -7.42 22.46 -10.84
C SER A 2 -7.28 23.75 -11.67
N PRO A 3 -6.09 24.06 -12.21
CA PRO A 3 -5.88 25.22 -13.07
C PRO A 3 -6.83 25.22 -14.28
N GLN A 4 -7.58 26.31 -14.47
CA GLN A 4 -8.43 26.52 -15.66
C GLN A 4 -7.77 27.42 -16.71
N THR A 5 -6.74 28.19 -16.34
CA THR A 5 -6.00 29.06 -17.26
C THR A 5 -4.62 28.51 -17.56
N GLU A 6 -4.19 28.70 -18.81
CA GLU A 6 -2.88 28.23 -19.28
C GLU A 6 -1.71 28.85 -18.50
N VAL A 7 -1.87 30.07 -18.01
CA VAL A 7 -0.89 30.76 -17.15
C VAL A 7 -0.69 30.00 -15.84
N LYS A 8 -1.77 29.66 -15.13
CA LYS A 8 -1.71 28.90 -13.87
C LYS A 8 -1.17 27.47 -14.10
N ALA A 9 -1.48 26.86 -15.24
CA ALA A 9 -0.93 25.55 -15.61
C ALA A 9 0.59 25.62 -15.89
N LYS A 10 1.07 26.67 -16.57
CA LYS A 10 2.51 26.87 -16.83
C LYS A 10 3.32 27.05 -15.54
N GLU A 11 2.79 27.78 -14.56
CA GLU A 11 3.44 27.92 -13.25
C GLU A 11 3.67 26.56 -12.57
N MET A 12 2.70 25.65 -12.67
CA MET A 12 2.74 24.33 -12.04
C MET A 12 3.64 23.31 -12.76
N LYS A 13 3.99 23.53 -14.05
CA LYS A 13 4.83 22.60 -14.82
C LYS A 13 6.23 22.40 -14.22
N SER A 14 6.74 23.41 -13.52
CA SER A 14 8.08 23.36 -12.89
C SER A 14 8.09 22.59 -11.55
N ILE A 15 6.92 22.30 -10.98
CA ILE A 15 6.80 21.72 -9.65
C ILE A 15 6.79 20.19 -9.75
N PRO A 16 7.62 19.47 -8.98
CA PRO A 16 7.72 18.01 -9.02
C PRO A 16 6.55 17.33 -8.27
N TYR A 17 5.31 17.64 -8.64
CA TYR A 17 4.11 17.16 -7.95
C TYR A 17 3.99 15.63 -7.97
N ALA A 18 4.13 15.01 -9.15
CA ALA A 18 4.00 13.56 -9.30
C ALA A 18 5.07 12.78 -8.50
N SER A 19 6.31 13.29 -8.49
CA SER A 19 7.40 12.72 -7.70
C SER A 19 7.12 12.80 -6.19
N GLY A 20 6.60 13.94 -5.72
CA GLY A 20 6.19 14.12 -4.33
C GLY A 20 5.06 13.16 -3.93
N VAL A 21 4.02 13.02 -4.77
CA VAL A 21 2.92 12.08 -4.54
C VAL A 21 3.44 10.63 -4.50
N GLY A 22 4.29 10.23 -5.45
CA GLY A 22 4.87 8.89 -5.48
C GLY A 22 5.69 8.57 -4.21
N SER A 23 6.46 9.54 -3.74
CA SER A 23 7.25 9.40 -2.50
C SER A 23 6.35 9.20 -1.27
N LEU A 24 5.24 9.94 -1.16
CA LEU A 24 4.27 9.74 -0.08
C LEU A 24 3.50 8.44 -0.22
N MET A 25 3.20 8.02 -1.45
CA MET A 25 2.52 6.76 -1.72
C MET A 25 3.36 5.58 -1.23
N TYR A 26 4.68 5.64 -1.40
CA TYR A 26 5.58 4.63 -0.84
C TYR A 26 5.48 4.55 0.70
N ALA A 27 5.60 5.70 1.39
CA ALA A 27 5.46 5.74 2.85
C ALA A 27 4.08 5.22 3.32
N MET A 28 3.02 5.62 2.62
CA MET A 28 1.65 5.19 2.88
C MET A 28 1.46 3.69 2.73
N VAL A 29 2.01 3.07 1.67
CA VAL A 29 1.85 1.63 1.42
C VAL A 29 2.68 0.80 2.39
N CYS A 30 3.89 1.25 2.74
CA CYS A 30 4.82 0.44 3.53
C CYS A 30 4.53 0.50 5.03
N CYS A 31 4.23 1.67 5.59
CA CYS A 31 4.32 1.85 7.04
C CYS A 31 3.43 2.95 7.66
N ARG A 32 2.73 3.76 6.84
CA ARG A 32 1.95 4.92 7.34
C ARG A 32 0.48 4.88 6.87
N PRO A 33 -0.37 4.03 7.48
CA PRO A 33 -1.79 3.91 7.13
C PRO A 33 -2.57 5.22 7.32
N ASP A 34 -2.14 6.06 8.25
CA ASP A 34 -2.67 7.39 8.51
C ASP A 34 -2.60 8.34 7.30
N LEU A 35 -1.67 8.11 6.36
CA LEU A 35 -1.57 8.89 5.14
C LEU A 35 -2.59 8.50 4.06
N ALA A 36 -3.29 7.36 4.22
CA ALA A 36 -4.05 6.73 3.14
C ALA A 36 -5.06 7.68 2.49
N HIS A 37 -5.86 8.36 3.31
CA HIS A 37 -6.86 9.29 2.80
C HIS A 37 -6.21 10.53 2.15
N ALA A 38 -5.23 11.15 2.82
CA ALA A 38 -4.57 12.35 2.30
C ALA A 38 -3.88 12.11 0.96
N VAL A 39 -3.18 10.98 0.81
CA VAL A 39 -2.53 10.56 -0.45
C VAL A 39 -3.57 10.23 -1.52
N SER A 40 -4.68 9.57 -1.15
CA SER A 40 -5.80 9.32 -2.05
C SER A 40 -6.39 10.61 -2.62
N GLN A 41 -6.54 11.67 -1.81
CA GLN A 41 -7.03 12.97 -2.27
C GLN A 41 -6.04 13.66 -3.23
N VAL A 42 -4.76 13.79 -2.84
CA VAL A 42 -3.77 14.52 -3.67
C VAL A 42 -3.44 13.78 -4.97
N SER A 43 -3.52 12.45 -4.99
CA SER A 43 -3.24 11.65 -6.20
C SER A 43 -4.24 11.87 -7.33
N ARG A 44 -5.48 12.29 -7.03
CA ARG A 44 -6.52 12.59 -8.04
C ARG A 44 -6.09 13.69 -9.02
N PHE A 45 -5.23 14.61 -8.56
CA PHE A 45 -4.80 15.77 -9.34
C PHE A 45 -3.42 15.60 -9.98
N MET A 46 -2.89 14.37 -10.06
CA MET A 46 -1.56 14.13 -10.66
C MET A 46 -1.45 14.62 -12.10
N ALA A 47 -2.52 14.55 -12.89
CA ALA A 47 -2.51 14.97 -14.29
C ALA A 47 -2.55 16.51 -14.46
N ASN A 48 -3.22 17.21 -13.56
CA ASN A 48 -3.37 18.68 -13.63
C ASN A 48 -3.39 19.30 -12.21
N PRO A 49 -2.22 19.39 -11.54
CA PRO A 49 -2.15 19.91 -10.18
C PRO A 49 -2.26 21.43 -10.14
N GLY A 50 -2.91 21.97 -9.10
CA GLY A 50 -2.97 23.40 -8.79
C GLY A 50 -2.11 23.80 -7.60
N LYS A 51 -1.93 25.11 -7.37
CA LYS A 51 -1.15 25.64 -6.24
C LYS A 51 -1.69 25.17 -4.88
N GLU A 52 -3.01 25.04 -4.76
CA GLU A 52 -3.67 24.50 -3.56
C GLU A 52 -3.30 23.04 -3.31
N HIS A 53 -3.27 22.22 -4.36
CA HIS A 53 -2.87 20.81 -4.26
C HIS A 53 -1.40 20.69 -3.83
N TRP A 54 -0.52 21.55 -4.34
CA TRP A 54 0.88 21.60 -3.90
C TRP A 54 1.02 22.04 -2.44
N ARG A 55 0.21 22.99 -1.98
CA ARG A 55 0.19 23.39 -0.57
C ARG A 55 -0.27 22.24 0.32
N ALA A 56 -1.32 21.52 -0.06
CA ALA A 56 -1.80 20.34 0.64
C ALA A 56 -0.71 19.25 0.71
N LEU A 57 -0.06 18.96 -0.42
CA LEU A 57 1.03 17.98 -0.50
C LEU A 57 2.19 18.32 0.45
N LYS A 58 2.63 19.58 0.47
CA LYS A 58 3.64 20.07 1.43
C LYS A 58 3.18 19.94 2.89
N GLY A 59 1.89 20.12 3.14
CA GLY A 59 1.28 19.88 4.45
C GLY A 59 1.48 18.43 4.92
N VAL A 60 1.24 17.46 4.03
CA VAL A 60 1.47 16.04 4.32
C VAL A 60 2.94 15.74 4.62
N PHE A 61 3.87 16.30 3.83
CA PHE A 61 5.31 16.19 4.11
C PHE A 61 5.69 16.80 5.47
N ARG A 62 5.13 17.96 5.83
CA ARG A 62 5.37 18.59 7.13
C ARG A 62 4.87 17.71 8.28
N TYR A 63 3.70 17.09 8.11
CA TYR A 63 3.17 16.13 9.08
C TYR A 63 4.11 14.93 9.26
N LEU A 64 4.66 14.38 8.16
CA LEU A 64 5.66 13.31 8.22
C LEU A 64 6.93 13.73 8.99
N VAL A 65 7.46 14.92 8.71
CA VAL A 65 8.63 15.46 9.43
C VAL A 65 8.34 15.61 10.93
N GLY A 66 7.12 16.01 11.30
CA GLY A 66 6.71 16.10 12.71
C GLY A 66 6.45 14.74 13.37
N THR A 67 6.35 13.64 12.60
CA THR A 67 5.94 12.31 13.08
C THR A 67 6.91 11.21 12.65
N VAL A 68 8.21 11.53 12.48
CA VAL A 68 9.23 10.56 12.05
C VAL A 68 9.31 9.33 12.96
N GLY A 69 9.07 9.49 14.26
CA GLY A 69 9.05 8.38 15.23
C GLY A 69 7.74 7.59 15.31
N VAL A 70 6.72 7.95 14.53
CA VAL A 70 5.41 7.28 14.54
C VAL A 70 5.41 6.14 13.53
N GLY A 71 5.05 4.94 13.97
CA GLY A 71 4.94 3.76 13.13
C GLY A 71 3.89 2.79 13.66
N ILE A 72 3.75 1.65 12.99
CA ILE A 72 2.82 0.60 13.37
C ILE A 72 3.40 -0.20 14.54
N CYS A 73 2.63 -0.31 15.62
CA CYS A 73 2.95 -1.15 16.76
C CYS A 73 2.11 -2.43 16.70
N TYR A 74 2.78 -3.58 16.81
CA TYR A 74 2.12 -4.88 16.97
C TYR A 74 2.29 -5.33 18.42
N GLU A 75 1.18 -5.77 19.03
CA GLU A 75 1.17 -6.37 20.35
C GLU A 75 1.69 -7.81 20.26
N GLN A 76 2.66 -8.15 21.11
CA GLN A 76 3.09 -9.52 21.29
C GLN A 76 2.27 -10.19 22.40
N GLU A 77 1.85 -11.42 22.15
CA GLU A 77 1.17 -12.26 23.14
C GLU A 77 2.02 -12.33 24.43
N GLY A 78 1.43 -11.90 25.55
CA GLY A 78 2.09 -11.86 26.87
C GLY A 78 2.56 -10.49 27.37
N ARG A 79 2.62 -9.44 26.53
CA ARG A 79 2.92 -8.08 27.00
C ARG A 79 1.64 -7.41 27.51
N LYS A 80 1.44 -7.41 28.84
CA LYS A 80 0.31 -6.72 29.48
C LYS A 80 0.49 -5.20 29.35
N GLU A 81 -0.18 -4.57 28.40
CA GLU A 81 -0.49 -3.14 28.48
C GLU A 81 -2.00 -2.89 28.47
N LYS A 82 -2.36 -1.78 29.12
CA LYS A 82 -3.63 -1.57 29.82
C LYS A 82 -4.76 -0.97 28.95
N ASN A 83 -4.55 -0.76 27.65
CA ASN A 83 -5.46 0.09 26.84
C ASN A 83 -5.84 -0.51 25.49
N SER A 84 -6.21 -1.78 25.41
CA SER A 84 -6.94 -2.29 24.24
C SER A 84 -8.27 -2.89 24.66
N ASN A 85 -9.34 -2.15 24.34
CA ASN A 85 -10.72 -2.68 24.34
C ASN A 85 -10.88 -3.82 23.31
N MET A 86 -9.83 -4.10 22.51
CA MET A 86 -9.68 -5.31 21.70
C MET A 86 -9.31 -6.46 22.64
N THR A 87 -10.33 -7.15 23.12
CA THR A 87 -10.25 -8.19 24.15
C THR A 87 -9.15 -9.23 23.81
N LYS A 88 -8.36 -9.63 24.82
CA LYS A 88 -7.33 -10.70 24.81
C LYS A 88 -7.68 -11.99 24.03
N LYS A 89 -8.96 -12.22 23.73
CA LYS A 89 -9.47 -13.38 23.00
C LYS A 89 -9.22 -13.33 21.47
N ASN A 90 -8.78 -12.20 20.93
CA ASN A 90 -8.61 -11.99 19.49
C ASN A 90 -7.13 -11.86 19.04
N GLN A 91 -6.16 -12.21 19.89
CA GLN A 91 -4.72 -11.99 19.61
C GLN A 91 -4.15 -12.81 18.44
N SER A 92 -4.92 -13.72 17.83
CA SER A 92 -4.53 -14.41 16.57
C SER A 92 -5.58 -14.30 15.47
N ARG A 93 -6.60 -13.44 15.66
CA ARG A 93 -7.68 -13.25 14.68
C ARG A 93 -7.48 -11.94 13.95
N MET A 94 -7.55 -12.00 12.63
CA MET A 94 -7.63 -10.82 11.79
C MET A 94 -8.98 -10.13 11.99
N ILE A 95 -8.96 -8.82 12.23
CA ILE A 95 -10.15 -7.98 12.37
C ILE A 95 -10.16 -6.96 11.24
N GLY A 96 -11.25 -6.90 10.47
CA GLY A 96 -11.44 -5.91 9.41
C GLY A 96 -12.44 -4.84 9.81
N PHE A 97 -12.11 -3.58 9.54
CA PHE A 97 -13.01 -2.44 9.62
C PHE A 97 -13.21 -1.90 8.21
N VAL A 98 -14.43 -1.51 7.89
CA VAL A 98 -14.79 -0.93 6.58
C VAL A 98 -15.77 0.20 6.80
N ASP A 99 -15.60 1.25 6.02
CA ASP A 99 -16.48 2.42 6.03
C ASP A 99 -16.53 3.05 4.63
N ALA A 100 -17.58 3.81 4.36
CA ALA A 100 -17.75 4.54 3.10
C ALA A 100 -18.32 5.93 3.35
N ASP A 101 -17.61 6.94 2.85
CA ASP A 101 -18.06 8.34 2.88
C ASP A 101 -18.86 8.66 1.61
N TYR A 102 -20.17 8.87 1.75
CA TYR A 102 -21.10 9.08 0.64
C TYR A 102 -20.99 10.47 0.03
N GLY A 103 -20.71 10.54 -1.28
CA GLY A 103 -20.70 11.81 -2.01
C GLY A 103 -19.62 12.82 -1.58
N GLY A 104 -18.64 12.39 -0.78
CA GLY A 104 -17.62 13.27 -0.21
C GLY A 104 -16.65 13.89 -1.23
N ASP A 105 -16.61 13.39 -2.47
CA ASP A 105 -15.86 14.03 -3.54
C ASP A 105 -16.67 15.15 -4.21
N MET A 106 -16.33 16.41 -3.95
CA MET A 106 -17.06 17.56 -4.50
C MET A 106 -17.00 17.69 -6.03
N ASP A 107 -16.00 17.10 -6.68
CA ASP A 107 -15.83 17.21 -8.14
C ASP A 107 -16.68 16.15 -8.89
N THR A 108 -16.75 14.92 -8.38
CA THR A 108 -17.49 13.82 -9.05
C THR A 108 -18.71 13.30 -8.28
N HIS A 109 -18.96 13.79 -7.07
CA HIS A 109 -19.94 13.29 -6.10
C HIS A 109 -19.82 11.77 -5.83
N ARG A 110 -18.66 11.19 -6.11
CA ARG A 110 -18.39 9.77 -5.83
C ARG A 110 -18.00 9.57 -4.37
N SER A 111 -18.43 8.45 -3.83
CA SER A 111 -18.14 8.06 -2.46
C SER A 111 -16.71 7.56 -2.30
N THR A 112 -16.12 7.69 -1.12
CA THR A 112 -14.78 7.15 -0.81
C THR A 112 -14.91 5.96 0.13
N THR A 113 -14.38 4.80 -0.26
CA THR A 113 -14.31 3.61 0.60
C THR A 113 -12.98 3.57 1.33
N GLY A 114 -13.05 3.32 2.64
CA GLY A 114 -11.92 2.99 3.49
C GLY A 114 -12.05 1.58 4.07
N TYR A 115 -10.94 0.84 4.15
CA TYR A 115 -10.87 -0.32 5.03
C TYR A 115 -9.51 -0.42 5.71
N VAL A 116 -9.49 -1.10 6.85
CA VAL A 116 -8.27 -1.49 7.56
C VAL A 116 -8.44 -2.87 8.17
N PHE A 117 -7.51 -3.76 7.86
CA PHE A 117 -7.37 -5.08 8.47
C PHE A 117 -6.23 -5.02 9.48
N CYS A 118 -6.54 -5.42 10.72
CA CYS A 118 -5.61 -5.49 11.82
C CYS A 118 -5.32 -6.93 12.20
N LEU A 119 -4.07 -7.19 12.59
CA LEU A 119 -3.60 -8.43 13.17
C LEU A 119 -2.66 -8.08 14.33
N ASN A 120 -2.81 -8.76 15.47
CA ASN A 120 -1.98 -8.52 16.66
C ASN A 120 -1.95 -7.04 17.09
N GLY A 121 -3.11 -6.38 17.13
CA GLY A 121 -3.24 -4.99 17.56
C GLY A 121 -2.79 -3.93 16.53
N GLY A 122 -2.13 -4.32 15.43
CA GLY A 122 -1.64 -3.40 14.41
C GLY A 122 -2.27 -3.61 13.02
N PRO A 123 -2.40 -2.57 12.18
CA PRO A 123 -2.85 -2.71 10.80
C PRO A 123 -1.83 -3.49 9.95
N VAL A 124 -2.32 -4.40 9.11
CA VAL A 124 -1.52 -5.17 8.14
C VAL A 124 -1.93 -4.92 6.70
N SER A 125 -3.12 -4.35 6.48
CA SER A 125 -3.61 -3.99 5.16
C SER A 125 -4.65 -2.90 5.29
N TRP A 126 -4.54 -1.89 4.43
CA TRP A 126 -5.44 -0.74 4.48
C TRP A 126 -5.61 -0.17 3.08
N ARG A 127 -6.68 0.59 2.90
CA ARG A 127 -6.95 1.31 1.66
C ARG A 127 -7.87 2.49 1.92
N SER A 128 -7.67 3.57 1.17
CA SER A 128 -8.65 4.64 0.98
C SER A 128 -8.75 4.94 -0.51
N SER A 129 -9.90 4.69 -1.10
CA SER A 129 -10.08 4.77 -2.56
C SER A 129 -11.44 5.38 -2.90
N LEU A 130 -11.44 6.25 -3.91
CA LEU A 130 -12.67 6.71 -4.53
C LEU A 130 -13.37 5.51 -5.19
N GLN A 131 -14.68 5.40 -5.03
CA GLN A 131 -15.49 4.38 -5.69
C GLN A 131 -15.54 4.64 -7.20
N PRO A 132 -15.61 3.59 -8.03
CA PRO A 132 -15.63 3.75 -9.48
C PRO A 132 -16.93 4.41 -9.96
N ILE A 133 -18.04 4.14 -9.28
CA ILE A 133 -19.38 4.63 -9.60
C ILE A 133 -19.87 5.63 -8.55
N THR A 134 -20.82 6.49 -8.94
CA THR A 134 -21.54 7.37 -8.02
C THR A 134 -22.68 6.56 -7.39
N ALA A 135 -22.57 6.29 -6.09
CA ALA A 135 -23.65 5.65 -5.33
C ALA A 135 -24.88 6.58 -5.28
N LEU A 136 -26.07 6.00 -5.20
CA LEU A 136 -27.35 6.71 -5.09
C LEU A 136 -27.81 6.89 -3.64
N SER A 137 -27.15 6.22 -2.69
CA SER A 137 -27.42 6.31 -1.26
C SER A 137 -26.18 6.00 -0.42
N THR A 138 -26.20 6.40 0.85
CA THR A 138 -25.19 6.00 1.84
C THR A 138 -25.08 4.48 1.94
N THR A 139 -26.23 3.79 1.96
CA THR A 139 -26.31 2.33 2.02
C THR A 139 -25.62 1.67 0.83
N GLU A 140 -25.83 2.18 -0.39
CA GLU A 140 -25.17 1.64 -1.58
C GLU A 140 -23.65 1.84 -1.51
N ALA A 141 -23.19 3.00 -1.04
CA ALA A 141 -21.76 3.25 -0.84
C ALA A 141 -21.16 2.28 0.18
N GLU A 142 -21.87 2.00 1.28
CA GLU A 142 -21.46 1.01 2.28
C GLU A 142 -21.39 -0.40 1.69
N TYR A 143 -22.38 -0.82 0.89
CA TYR A 143 -22.37 -2.13 0.22
C TYR A 143 -21.17 -2.30 -0.73
N ILE A 144 -20.86 -1.27 -1.51
CA ILE A 144 -19.66 -1.27 -2.38
C ILE A 144 -18.41 -1.41 -1.52
N GLY A 145 -18.32 -0.66 -0.42
CA GLY A 145 -17.19 -0.71 0.50
C GLY A 145 -16.99 -2.08 1.14
N ILE A 146 -18.06 -2.66 1.69
CA ILE A 146 -18.07 -4.00 2.29
C ILE A 146 -17.66 -5.05 1.26
N THR A 147 -18.13 -4.94 0.02
CA THR A 147 -17.78 -5.89 -1.05
C THR A 147 -16.28 -5.87 -1.34
N GLU A 148 -15.66 -4.69 -1.41
CA GLU A 148 -14.21 -4.57 -1.61
C GLU A 148 -13.40 -5.12 -0.43
N ALA A 149 -13.85 -4.87 0.80
CA ALA A 149 -13.23 -5.44 1.99
C ALA A 149 -13.40 -6.97 2.05
N ALA A 150 -14.57 -7.50 1.72
CA ALA A 150 -14.86 -8.94 1.72
C ALA A 150 -13.93 -9.72 0.77
N LYS A 151 -13.64 -9.18 -0.43
CA LYS A 151 -12.66 -9.77 -1.36
C LYS A 151 -11.30 -9.95 -0.70
N LYS A 152 -10.84 -8.95 0.07
CA LYS A 152 -9.56 -9.03 0.81
C LYS A 152 -9.64 -10.00 1.99
N ALA A 153 -10.75 -10.00 2.73
CA ALA A 153 -10.96 -10.93 3.84
C ALA A 153 -10.91 -12.40 3.37
N LEU A 154 -11.55 -12.72 2.24
CA LEU A 154 -11.51 -14.05 1.63
C LEU A 154 -10.09 -14.44 1.22
N TRP A 155 -9.33 -13.51 0.65
CA TRP A 155 -7.93 -13.74 0.29
C TRP A 155 -7.07 -14.10 1.52
N TYR A 156 -7.21 -13.34 2.62
CA TYR A 156 -6.49 -13.63 3.86
C TYR A 156 -6.92 -14.95 4.50
N HIS A 157 -8.22 -15.24 4.49
CA HIS A 157 -8.75 -16.51 4.96
C HIS A 157 -8.14 -17.69 4.18
N ARG A 158 -8.09 -17.58 2.85
CA ARG A 158 -7.51 -18.62 2.00
C ARG A 158 -6.03 -18.85 2.25
N ILE A 159 -5.24 -17.79 2.40
CA ILE A 159 -3.81 -17.92 2.74
C ILE A 159 -3.66 -18.63 4.10
N ARG A 160 -4.46 -18.24 5.09
CA ARG A 160 -4.45 -18.86 6.42
C ARG A 160 -4.74 -20.36 6.33
N GLU A 161 -5.77 -20.77 5.60
CA GLU A 161 -6.07 -22.19 5.39
C GLU A 161 -4.90 -22.95 4.74
N LEU A 162 -4.30 -22.39 3.67
CA LEU A 162 -3.18 -23.04 2.98
C LEU A 162 -1.96 -23.23 3.88
N VAL A 163 -1.72 -22.30 4.81
CA VAL A 163 -0.65 -22.41 5.82
C VAL A 163 -1.02 -23.44 6.89
N GLU A 164 -2.27 -23.44 7.39
CA GLU A 164 -2.76 -24.43 8.36
C GLU A 164 -2.72 -25.87 7.81
N GLU A 165 -3.07 -26.04 6.53
CA GLU A 165 -2.99 -27.31 5.80
C GLU A 165 -1.56 -27.69 5.40
N ARG A 166 -0.54 -26.85 5.70
CA ARG A 166 0.87 -27.03 5.29
C ARG A 166 1.07 -27.18 3.77
N LYS A 167 0.14 -26.65 2.97
CA LYS A 167 0.30 -26.54 1.51
C LYS A 167 1.27 -25.41 1.13
N VAL A 168 1.45 -24.45 2.04
CA VAL A 168 2.45 -23.39 1.95
C VAL A 168 3.27 -23.42 3.24
N GLU A 169 4.59 -23.58 3.11
CA GLU A 169 5.51 -23.56 4.24
C GLU A 169 6.49 -22.39 4.08
N LEU A 170 6.77 -21.70 5.20
CA LEU A 170 7.79 -20.68 5.28
C LEU A 170 9.10 -21.32 5.73
N ALA A 171 10.04 -21.45 4.80
CA ALA A 171 11.39 -21.92 5.07
C ALA A 171 12.40 -20.77 5.02
N LYS A 172 13.35 -20.77 5.94
CA LYS A 172 14.50 -19.86 5.88
C LYS A 172 15.47 -20.41 4.82
N VAL A 173 15.55 -19.73 3.68
CA VAL A 173 16.53 -20.06 2.63
C VAL A 173 17.86 -19.38 2.97
N HIS A 174 18.96 -20.13 2.88
CA HIS A 174 20.29 -19.57 3.09
C HIS A 174 20.65 -18.59 1.97
N THR A 175 21.39 -17.52 2.27
CA THR A 175 21.67 -16.42 1.33
C THR A 175 22.24 -16.89 -0.01
N LYS A 176 23.07 -17.95 -0.02
CA LYS A 176 23.65 -18.51 -1.25
C LYS A 176 22.64 -19.17 -2.20
N GLU A 177 21.46 -19.54 -1.71
CA GLU A 177 20.41 -20.24 -2.44
C GLU A 177 19.17 -19.36 -2.65
N ASN A 178 19.21 -18.12 -2.16
CA ASN A 178 18.09 -17.21 -2.27
C ASN A 178 17.99 -16.67 -3.70
N LEU A 179 17.05 -17.20 -4.48
CA LEU A 179 16.83 -16.77 -5.86
C LEU A 179 16.55 -15.27 -5.95
N ALA A 180 15.88 -14.71 -4.95
CA ALA A 180 15.57 -13.29 -4.91
C ALA A 180 16.82 -12.40 -4.90
N ASP A 181 18.00 -12.92 -4.53
CA ASP A 181 19.25 -12.14 -4.53
C ASP A 181 19.55 -11.54 -5.92
N ALA A 182 19.25 -12.24 -7.02
CA ALA A 182 19.44 -11.69 -8.36
C ALA A 182 18.51 -10.51 -8.70
N LEU A 183 17.44 -10.33 -7.93
CA LEU A 183 16.47 -9.26 -8.12
C LEU A 183 16.80 -8.02 -7.29
N ILE A 184 17.53 -8.18 -6.18
CA ILE A 184 17.74 -7.11 -5.18
C ILE A 184 19.20 -6.78 -4.89
N LYS A 185 20.15 -7.55 -5.44
CA LYS A 185 21.60 -7.35 -5.22
C LYS A 185 22.35 -7.26 -6.54
N ILE A 186 23.43 -6.49 -6.53
CA ILE A 186 24.46 -6.57 -7.55
C ILE A 186 25.27 -7.83 -7.26
N LEU A 187 25.12 -8.85 -8.11
CA LEU A 187 25.81 -10.13 -7.97
C LEU A 187 26.95 -10.25 -8.97
N PRO A 188 28.08 -10.89 -8.60
CA PRO A 188 29.06 -11.36 -9.57
C PRO A 188 28.40 -12.29 -10.59
N ARG A 189 28.97 -12.35 -11.81
CA ARG A 189 28.44 -13.13 -12.95
C ARG A 189 27.97 -14.54 -12.55
N ASP A 190 28.80 -15.29 -11.84
CA ASP A 190 28.47 -16.65 -11.43
C ASP A 190 27.28 -16.72 -10.46
N GLY A 191 27.15 -15.72 -9.56
CA GLY A 191 26.01 -15.62 -8.65
C GLY A 191 24.71 -15.34 -9.40
N PHE A 192 24.76 -14.41 -10.35
CA PHE A 192 23.61 -14.07 -11.19
C PHE A 192 23.17 -15.28 -12.06
N LEU A 193 24.12 -15.91 -12.77
CA LEU A 193 23.83 -17.07 -13.61
C LEU A 193 23.24 -18.24 -12.80
N ARG A 194 23.73 -18.50 -11.58
CA ARG A 194 23.14 -19.52 -10.69
C ARG A 194 21.69 -19.20 -10.34
N CYS A 195 21.38 -17.97 -9.92
CA CYS A 195 20.02 -17.58 -9.56
C CYS A 195 19.06 -17.69 -10.75
N VAL A 196 19.46 -17.15 -11.91
CA VAL A 196 18.69 -17.19 -13.17
C VAL A 196 18.44 -18.64 -13.63
N THR A 197 19.43 -19.51 -13.47
CA THR A 197 19.29 -20.95 -13.74
C THR A 197 18.27 -21.60 -12.84
N LEU A 198 18.36 -21.37 -11.53
CA LEU A 198 17.42 -21.95 -10.57
C LEU A 198 16.00 -21.36 -10.71
N MET A 199 15.86 -20.17 -11.30
CA MET A 199 14.56 -19.62 -11.72
C MET A 199 13.99 -20.30 -12.99
N GLY A 200 14.78 -21.11 -13.70
CA GLY A 200 14.35 -21.82 -14.90
C GLY A 200 14.50 -21.04 -16.20
N LEU A 201 15.29 -19.96 -16.25
CA LEU A 201 15.62 -19.28 -17.50
C LEU A 201 16.58 -20.15 -18.33
N MET A 202 16.08 -20.66 -19.46
CA MET A 202 16.80 -21.58 -20.34
C MET A 202 17.73 -20.85 -21.33
N ASP A 203 18.73 -21.57 -21.84
CA ASP A 203 19.85 -21.09 -22.69
C ASP A 203 20.94 -20.31 -21.93
N GLN A 204 21.62 -21.04 -21.03
CA GLN A 204 22.73 -20.52 -20.22
C GLN A 204 23.90 -20.03 -21.06
N GLU A 205 24.18 -20.64 -22.21
CA GLU A 205 25.29 -20.23 -23.08
C GLU A 205 25.05 -18.85 -23.67
N LYS A 206 23.82 -18.59 -24.13
CA LYS A 206 23.45 -17.28 -24.66
C LYS A 206 23.43 -16.21 -23.56
N LEU A 207 22.94 -16.54 -22.37
CA LEU A 207 22.97 -15.65 -21.20
C LEU A 207 24.40 -15.37 -20.74
N ALA A 208 25.26 -16.39 -20.70
CA ALA A 208 26.66 -16.23 -20.35
C ALA A 208 27.39 -15.36 -21.37
N LYS A 209 27.22 -15.61 -22.69
CA LYS A 209 27.82 -14.80 -23.76
C LYS A 209 27.33 -13.35 -23.75
N ALA A 210 26.06 -13.12 -23.45
CA ALA A 210 25.50 -11.76 -23.35
C ALA A 210 26.11 -10.94 -22.18
N LEU A 211 26.68 -11.61 -21.18
CA LEU A 211 27.34 -10.98 -20.03
C LEU A 211 28.85 -10.81 -20.22
N GLU A 212 29.40 -11.15 -21.39
CA GLU A 212 30.82 -10.97 -21.75
C GLU A 212 31.09 -9.67 -22.53
N CYS A 213 30.03 -8.94 -22.92
CA CYS A 213 30.09 -7.61 -23.52
C CYS A 213 30.00 -6.51 -22.46
#